data_AF-A0A2K4WWQ1-F1
#
_entry.id   AF-A0A2K4WWQ1-F1
#
_cell.length_a   1.000
_cell.length_b   1.000
_cell.length_c   1.000
_cell.angle_alpha   90.00
_cell.angle_beta   90.00
_cell.angle_gamma   90.00
#
_symmetry.space_group_name_H-M   'P 1'
#
loop_
_entity.id
_entity.type
_entity.pdbx_description
1 polymer ?
#
loop_
_entity_poly.entity_id
_entity_poly.type
_entity_poly.pdbx_seq_one_letter_code
_entity_poly.pdbx_strand_id
1 'polypeptide(L)'
;MPLLAVAAAGDHQDPVWACRTLFDQIGAAQHKQFLCLGREHGFDEDFDHVRMLVSKAAQQQVWPRVIEWLNGQSVPEQVVEFQAAVGS
;
A
#
# COMPACT_ATOMS: atom_id res chain seq x y z
N MET A 1 -2.89 13.87 -1.09
CA MET A 1 -3.51 12.58 -1.42
C MET A 1 -2.53 11.48 -1.07
N PRO A 2 -2.90 10.52 -0.21
CA PRO A 2 -2.09 9.35 0.06
C PRO A 2 -1.97 8.44 -1.16
N LEU A 3 -0.81 7.83 -1.37
CA LEU A 3 -0.57 6.85 -2.43
C LEU A 3 0.16 5.62 -1.87
N LEU A 4 -0.38 4.43 -2.13
CA LEU A 4 0.36 3.18 -2.06
C LEU A 4 0.52 2.66 -3.50
N ALA A 5 1.75 2.67 -3.99
CA ALA A 5 2.10 2.01 -5.24
C ALA A 5 2.59 0.59 -4.94
N VAL A 6 2.02 -0.39 -5.61
CA VAL A 6 2.39 -1.80 -5.47
C VAL A 6 2.92 -2.29 -6.81
N ALA A 7 4.10 -2.90 -6.80
CA ALA A 7 4.72 -3.54 -7.96
C ALA A 7 5.23 -4.92 -7.55
N ALA A 8 5.49 -5.80 -8.51
CA ALA A 8 5.93 -7.17 -8.22
C ALA A 8 7.20 -7.54 -8.98
N ALA A 9 8.11 -8.25 -8.31
CA ALA A 9 9.43 -8.58 -8.84
C ALA A 9 9.37 -9.54 -10.06
N GLY A 10 8.33 -10.38 -10.13
CA GLY A 10 8.06 -11.27 -11.25
C GLY A 10 7.10 -10.68 -12.29
N ASP A 11 6.71 -9.41 -12.18
CA ASP A 11 5.88 -8.74 -13.18
C ASP A 11 6.73 -8.29 -14.38
N HIS A 12 6.51 -8.95 -15.52
CA HIS A 12 7.16 -8.60 -16.79
C HIS A 12 6.29 -7.71 -17.67
N GLN A 13 5.01 -7.52 -17.33
CA GLN A 13 4.09 -6.63 -18.03
C GLN A 13 4.29 -5.19 -17.54
N ASP A 14 4.29 -5.03 -16.21
CA ASP A 14 4.52 -3.76 -15.52
C ASP A 14 5.75 -3.87 -14.59
N PRO A 15 6.98 -3.86 -15.15
CA PRO A 15 8.18 -4.13 -14.38
C PRO A 15 8.44 -3.08 -13.29
N VAL A 16 9.02 -3.52 -12.17
CA VAL A 16 9.25 -2.70 -10.96
C VAL A 16 9.88 -1.34 -11.26
N TRP A 17 10.88 -1.29 -12.15
CA TRP A 17 11.56 -0.04 -12.51
C TRP A 17 10.60 0.98 -13.18
N ALA A 18 9.64 0.51 -13.98
CA ALA A 18 8.69 1.37 -14.67
C ALA A 18 7.67 1.94 -13.67
N CYS A 19 7.11 1.07 -12.81
CA CYS A 19 6.22 1.47 -11.72
C CYS A 19 6.91 2.46 -10.77
N ARG A 20 8.19 2.23 -10.44
CA ARG A 20 8.99 3.12 -9.61
C ARG A 20 9.19 4.49 -10.28
N THR A 21 9.48 4.51 -11.57
CA THR A 21 9.66 5.74 -12.34
C THR A 21 8.40 6.60 -12.33
N LEU A 22 7.21 5.99 -12.44
CA LEU A 22 5.93 6.70 -12.30
C LEU A 22 5.72 7.19 -10.86
N PHE A 23 5.95 6.32 -9.87
CA PHE A 23 5.81 6.68 -8.46
C PHE A 23 6.66 7.90 -8.07
N ASP A 24 7.88 8.00 -8.57
CA ASP A 24 8.78 9.11 -8.26
C ASP A 24 8.25 10.44 -8.79
N GLN A 25 7.50 10.44 -9.90
CA GLN A 25 6.88 11.63 -10.49
C GLN A 25 5.62 12.10 -9.75
N ILE A 26 5.02 11.26 -8.90
CA ILE A 26 3.80 11.62 -8.17
C ILE A 26 4.14 12.41 -6.91
N GLY A 27 3.80 13.71 -6.90
CA GLY A 27 3.51 14.55 -5.73
C GLY A 27 4.46 14.53 -4.52
N ALA A 28 4.00 15.15 -3.42
CA ALA A 28 4.79 15.33 -2.20
C ALA A 28 5.18 13.99 -1.55
N ALA A 29 6.46 13.85 -1.20
CA ALA A 29 7.06 12.60 -0.69
C ALA A 29 6.47 12.10 0.64
N GLN A 30 5.87 12.98 1.44
CA GLN A 30 5.41 12.67 2.80
C GLN A 30 4.18 11.75 2.86
N HIS A 31 3.49 11.52 1.74
CA HIS A 31 2.25 10.73 1.71
C HIS A 31 2.25 9.66 0.62
N LYS A 32 3.42 9.15 0.23
CA LYS A 32 3.52 8.07 -0.75
C LYS A 32 4.41 6.93 -0.25
N GLN A 33 3.97 5.70 -0.46
CA GLN A 33 4.68 4.48 -0.12
C GLN A 33 4.78 3.59 -1.35
N PHE A 34 5.94 2.95 -1.53
CA PHE A 34 6.17 1.97 -2.60
C PHE A 34 6.37 0.59 -1.97
N LEU A 35 5.59 -0.39 -2.40
CA LEU A 35 5.65 -1.77 -1.96
C LEU A 35 6.06 -2.65 -3.14
N CYS A 36 7.20 -3.32 -3.01
CA CYS A 36 7.68 -4.27 -4.01
C CYS A 36 7.45 -5.71 -3.51
N LEU A 37 6.70 -6.50 -4.28
CA LEU A 37 6.31 -7.86 -3.95
C LEU A 37 7.32 -8.86 -4.54
N GLY A 38 8.31 -9.25 -3.73
CA GLY A 38 9.33 -10.20 -4.13
C GLY A 38 10.12 -10.78 -2.96
N ARG A 39 10.90 -11.83 -3.23
CA ARG A 39 11.67 -12.58 -2.22
C ARG A 39 12.64 -11.69 -1.46
N GLU A 40 13.31 -10.77 -2.15
CA GLU A 40 14.23 -9.81 -1.56
C GLU A 40 13.54 -8.84 -0.57
N HIS A 41 12.21 -8.72 -0.66
CA HIS A 41 11.39 -7.87 0.21
C HIS A 41 10.59 -8.67 1.25
N GLY A 42 10.95 -9.94 1.47
CA GLY A 42 10.37 -10.77 2.53
C GLY A 42 9.03 -11.45 2.17
N PHE A 43 8.76 -11.61 0.87
CA PHE A 43 7.64 -12.41 0.37
C PHE A 43 8.10 -13.84 0.05
N ASP A 44 7.15 -14.79 0.01
CA ASP A 44 7.48 -16.21 -0.20
C ASP A 44 7.76 -16.53 -1.68
N GLU A 45 7.40 -15.59 -2.57
CA GLU A 45 7.62 -15.68 -4.01
C GLU A 45 7.81 -14.30 -4.65
N ASP A 46 8.38 -14.32 -5.86
CA ASP A 46 8.35 -13.18 -6.77
C ASP A 46 7.00 -13.23 -7.50
N PHE A 47 6.09 -12.37 -7.07
CA PHE A 47 4.73 -12.35 -7.63
C PHE A 47 4.77 -11.91 -9.10
N ASP A 48 3.92 -12.52 -9.92
CA ASP A 48 3.64 -12.04 -11.28
C ASP A 48 2.47 -11.04 -11.30
N HIS A 49 2.23 -10.49 -12.49
CA HIS A 49 1.22 -9.46 -12.75
C HIS A 49 -0.19 -9.79 -12.22
N VAL A 50 -0.63 -11.03 -12.37
CA VAL A 50 -2.00 -11.42 -11.99
C VAL A 50 -2.00 -11.99 -10.56
N ARG A 51 -1.02 -12.83 -10.24
CA ARG A 51 -0.94 -13.53 -8.97
C ARG A 51 -0.71 -12.60 -7.79
N MET A 52 -0.13 -11.41 -8.00
CA MET A 52 -0.03 -10.40 -6.95
C MET A 52 -1.40 -9.94 -6.40
N LEU A 53 -2.49 -10.14 -7.16
CA LEU A 53 -3.84 -9.74 -6.77
C LEU A 53 -4.72 -10.92 -6.31
N VAL A 54 -4.75 -12.01 -7.07
CA VAL A 54 -5.80 -13.03 -6.95
C VAL A 54 -5.34 -14.40 -6.42
N SER A 55 -4.05 -14.53 -6.09
CA SER A 55 -3.52 -15.79 -5.56
C SER A 55 -3.78 -15.98 -4.06
N LYS A 56 -3.70 -17.23 -3.58
CA LYS A 56 -3.71 -17.53 -2.14
C LYS A 56 -2.55 -16.87 -1.40
N ALA A 57 -1.38 -16.81 -2.00
CA ALA A 57 -0.22 -16.12 -1.43
C ALA A 57 -0.49 -14.61 -1.31
N ALA A 58 -1.15 -13.99 -2.30
CA ALA A 58 -1.55 -12.59 -2.21
C ALA A 58 -2.55 -12.34 -1.08
N GLN A 59 -3.53 -13.23 -0.89
CA GLN A 59 -4.44 -13.19 0.26
C GLN A 59 -3.70 -13.19 1.60
N GLN A 60 -2.62 -13.97 1.71
CA GLN A 60 -1.88 -14.15 2.97
C GLN A 60 -0.81 -13.08 3.19
N GLN A 61 -0.19 -12.57 2.13
CA GLN A 61 1.00 -11.72 2.24
C GLN A 61 0.78 -10.30 1.71
N VAL A 62 -0.04 -10.11 0.66
CA VAL A 62 -0.21 -8.80 0.01
C VAL A 62 -1.35 -8.02 0.67
N TRP A 63 -2.56 -8.58 0.68
CA TRP A 63 -3.76 -7.89 1.16
C TRP A 63 -3.70 -7.42 2.61
N PRO A 64 -3.11 -8.16 3.58
CA PRO A 64 -2.95 -7.66 4.94
C PRO A 64 -2.16 -6.35 5.03
N ARG A 65 -1.12 -6.18 4.20
CA ARG A 65 -0.30 -4.95 4.15
C ARG A 65 -1.09 -3.77 3.57
N VAL A 66 -1.94 -4.03 2.57
CA VAL A 66 -2.84 -3.02 1.99
C VAL A 66 -3.86 -2.57 3.05
N ILE A 67 -4.44 -3.51 3.79
CA ILE A 67 -5.39 -3.21 4.89
C ILE A 67 -4.70 -2.40 5.99
N GLU A 68 -3.51 -2.80 6.41
CA GLU A 68 -2.72 -2.05 7.40
C GLU A 68 -2.44 -0.62 6.93
N TRP A 69 -2.02 -0.45 5.68
CA TRP A 69 -1.79 0.87 5.10
C TRP A 69 -3.05 1.72 5.10
N LEU A 70 -4.20 1.16 4.68
CA LEU A 70 -5.50 1.83 4.66
C LEU A 70 -5.92 2.28 6.06
N ASN A 71 -5.79 1.38 7.06
CA ASN A 71 -6.12 1.70 8.45
C ASN A 71 -5.23 2.83 8.99
N GLY A 72 -3.96 2.90 8.58
CA GLY A 72 -3.04 3.98 8.93
C GLY A 72 -3.32 5.32 8.23
N GLN A 73 -4.13 5.35 7.17
CA GLN A 73 -4.55 6.61 6.52
C GLN A 73 -5.73 7.29 7.24
N SER A 74 -6.37 6.59 8.19
CA SER A 74 -7.40 7.16 9.04
C SER A 74 -6.78 8.31 9.83
N VAL A 75 -7.30 9.53 9.68
CA VAL A 75 -6.94 10.68 10.53
C VAL A 75 -7.16 10.25 11.99
N PRO A 76 -6.26 10.55 12.95
CA PRO A 76 -6.56 10.35 14.36
C PRO A 76 -7.89 11.02 14.65
N GLU A 77 -8.75 10.35 15.40
CA GLU A 77 -10.11 10.77 15.76
C GLU A 77 -10.09 12.07 16.59
N GLN A 78 -9.73 13.20 15.98
CA GLN A 78 -9.73 14.53 16.59
C GLN A 78 -11.12 15.17 16.52
N VAL A 79 -12.17 14.34 16.56
CA VAL A 79 -13.57 14.77 16.63
C VAL A 79 -14.28 14.00 17.74
N VAL A 80 -13.76 14.07 18.97
CA VAL A 80 -14.58 13.76 20.17
C VAL A 80 -14.49 14.86 21.23
N GLU A 81 -13.90 16.02 20.91
CA GLU A 81 -13.85 17.18 21.81
C GLU A 81 -14.96 18.21 21.53
N PHE A 82 -16.05 17.79 20.90
CA PHE A 82 -17.29 18.60 20.74
C PHE A 82 -18.51 17.97 21.43
N GLN A 83 -18.34 17.04 22.38
CA GLN A 83 -19.43 16.58 23.25
C GLN A 83 -19.28 17.03 24.71
N ALA A 84 -18.15 17.62 25.12
CA ALA A 84 -17.97 18.14 26.48
C ALA A 84 -18.52 19.57 26.69
N ALA A 85 -18.87 20.30 25.61
CA ALA A 85 -19.26 21.72 25.70
C ALA A 85 -20.78 21.98 25.62
N VAL A 86 -21.61 20.97 25.29
CA VAL A 86 -23.06 21.15 25.15
C VAL A 86 -23.77 19.90 25.67
N GLY A 87 -23.86 19.75 26.99
CA GLY A 87 -24.49 18.57 27.59
C GLY A 87 -24.72 18.69 29.09
N SER A 88 -25.72 19.51 29.43
CA SER A 88 -26.59 19.52 30.63
C SER A 88 -25.97 19.65 32.03
#